data_AF-A0A9Q0FHU2-F1
#
_entry.id   AF-A0A9Q0FHU2-F1
#
_cell.length_a   1.000
_cell.length_b   1.000
_cell.length_c   1.000
_cell.angle_alpha   90.00
_cell.angle_beta   90.00
_cell.angle_gamma   90.00
#
_symmetry.space_group_name_H-M   'P 1'
#
loop_
_entity.id
_entity.type
_entity.pdbx_description
1 polymer ?
#
loop_
_entity_poly.entity_id
_entity_poly.type
_entity_poly.pdbx_seq_one_letter_code
_entity_poly.pdbx_strand_id
1 'polypeptide(L)'
;MSGMSIARLQLLHSSPPIITRPSLFPFKRLPLSLPTRLINRKFSTTTTTRCSTSHHNTQNPESNGGSIVGDLLDYLNESWTQQLLAAGFHLLSETDEWDLKPGGRYFFTRNMSCLVAFAIGEKYGIGNGFHAIAAHTDSPCLKLKPKSASSKSSYLMVNVQTYGGGLWHTWFDRDLSVAGRVIVRGNNGSFQHKLVKVKKPLLRIPTLAIHLDRLTLSHYLQQNQKKRP
;
A
#
# COMPACT_ATOMS: atom_id res chain seq x y z
N MET A 1 -9.74 37.24 0.01
CA MET A 1 -10.73 37.39 -1.08
C MET A 1 -10.77 36.09 -1.88
N SER A 2 -11.63 35.14 -1.50
CA SER A 2 -11.78 33.87 -2.22
C SER A 2 -13.19 33.79 -2.80
N GLY A 3 -13.28 33.74 -4.13
CA GLY A 3 -14.53 33.55 -4.85
C GLY A 3 -15.04 32.13 -4.71
N MET A 4 -16.25 31.98 -4.17
CA MET A 4 -17.05 30.77 -4.26
C MET A 4 -17.67 30.67 -5.66
N SER A 5 -17.54 29.53 -6.32
CA SER A 5 -18.31 29.21 -7.53
C SER A 5 -19.33 28.13 -7.18
N ILE A 6 -20.61 28.50 -7.24
CA ILE A 6 -21.78 27.62 -7.12
C ILE A 6 -22.11 27.13 -8.52
N ALA A 7 -22.03 25.81 -8.75
CA ALA A 7 -22.55 25.18 -9.96
C ALA A 7 -23.80 24.35 -9.62
N ARG A 8 -24.90 24.77 -10.23
CA ARG A 8 -26.28 24.27 -10.15
C ARG A 8 -26.40 22.95 -10.92
N LEU A 9 -26.89 21.88 -10.27
CA LEU A 9 -27.22 20.61 -10.92
C LEU A 9 -28.74 20.47 -11.02
N GLN A 10 -29.29 20.47 -12.24
CA GLN A 10 -30.71 20.17 -12.49
C GLN A 10 -30.93 18.66 -12.52
N LEU A 11 -31.93 18.19 -11.77
CA LEU A 11 -32.43 16.82 -11.78
C LEU A 11 -33.48 16.67 -12.89
N LEU A 12 -33.29 15.70 -13.79
CA LEU A 12 -34.36 15.16 -14.64
C LEU A 12 -34.37 13.64 -14.46
N HIS A 13 -35.55 13.10 -14.15
CA HIS A 13 -35.80 11.68 -13.90
C HIS A 13 -36.32 10.94 -15.15
N SER A 14 -35.83 9.70 -15.31
CA SER A 14 -36.45 8.45 -15.85
C SER A 14 -37.04 8.44 -17.28
N SER A 15 -36.77 7.47 -18.17
CA SER A 15 -36.74 5.98 -18.02
C SER A 15 -36.01 5.30 -19.21
N PRO A 16 -35.52 4.03 -19.11
CA PRO A 16 -34.99 3.27 -20.27
C PRO A 16 -36.03 2.26 -20.80
N PRO A 17 -36.03 1.89 -22.10
CA PRO A 17 -35.64 0.51 -22.49
C PRO A 17 -35.05 0.47 -23.95
N ILE A 18 -34.58 -0.60 -24.61
CA ILE A 18 -34.85 -2.04 -24.67
C ILE A 18 -33.56 -2.74 -25.14
N ILE A 19 -33.20 -3.87 -24.52
CA ILE A 19 -32.10 -4.76 -24.94
C ILE A 19 -32.64 -5.80 -25.94
N THR A 20 -32.12 -5.84 -27.16
CA THR A 20 -32.35 -6.94 -28.11
C THR A 20 -31.30 -8.03 -27.89
N ARG A 21 -31.77 -9.27 -27.66
CA ARG A 21 -30.95 -10.48 -27.50
C ARG A 21 -30.42 -10.95 -28.87
N PRO A 22 -29.16 -11.39 -29.01
CA PRO A 22 -28.74 -12.18 -30.15
C PRO A 22 -29.12 -13.66 -29.97
N SER A 23 -29.39 -14.29 -31.11
CA SER A 23 -29.88 -15.65 -31.29
C SER A 23 -28.89 -16.75 -30.90
N LEU A 24 -29.46 -17.88 -30.46
CA LEU A 24 -28.80 -19.13 -30.14
C LEU A 24 -28.14 -19.77 -31.37
N PHE A 25 -26.89 -20.21 -31.23
CA PHE A 25 -26.29 -21.26 -32.06
C PHE A 25 -26.21 -22.56 -31.27
N PRO A 26 -26.52 -23.73 -31.87
CA PRO A 26 -26.58 -25.00 -31.16
C PRO A 26 -25.20 -25.66 -31.12
N PHE A 27 -24.66 -25.87 -29.92
CA PHE A 27 -23.52 -26.77 -29.71
C PHE A 27 -24.03 -28.21 -29.53
N LYS A 28 -23.62 -29.10 -30.43
CA LYS A 28 -23.83 -30.55 -30.35
C LYS A 28 -23.06 -31.13 -29.15
N ARG A 29 -23.75 -31.95 -28.35
CA ARG A 29 -23.22 -32.77 -27.26
C ARG A 29 -22.47 -33.99 -27.81
N LEU A 30 -21.30 -34.30 -27.24
CA LEU A 30 -20.66 -35.61 -27.29
C LEU A 30 -20.48 -36.10 -25.84
N PRO A 31 -20.81 -37.36 -25.50
CA PRO A 31 -20.65 -37.88 -24.16
C PRO A 31 -19.33 -38.64 -24.02
N LEU A 32 -18.61 -38.45 -22.91
CA LEU A 32 -17.64 -39.44 -22.44
C LEU A 32 -17.60 -39.46 -20.91
N SER A 33 -17.67 -40.67 -20.40
CA SER A 33 -17.74 -41.09 -19.00
C SER A 33 -16.38 -41.09 -18.30
N LEU A 34 -16.38 -40.59 -17.04
CA LEU A 34 -15.63 -40.90 -15.80
C LEU A 34 -14.46 -41.93 -15.84
N PRO A 35 -13.40 -41.76 -14.99
CA PRO A 35 -13.58 -41.85 -13.53
C PRO A 35 -12.78 -40.90 -12.63
N THR A 36 -13.38 -40.71 -11.45
CA THR A 36 -12.90 -40.12 -10.20
C THR A 36 -11.64 -40.78 -9.66
N ARG A 37 -10.67 -39.96 -9.22
CA ARG A 37 -9.68 -40.33 -8.19
C ARG A 37 -9.61 -39.23 -7.13
N LEU A 38 -10.17 -39.54 -5.97
CA LEU A 38 -9.96 -38.85 -4.70
C LEU A 38 -8.54 -39.16 -4.21
N ILE A 39 -7.73 -38.14 -3.94
CA ILE A 39 -6.51 -38.28 -3.16
C ILE A 39 -6.73 -37.56 -1.83
N ASN A 40 -7.00 -38.37 -0.81
CA ASN A 40 -6.94 -38.02 0.59
C ASN A 40 -5.46 -37.98 1.01
N ARG A 41 -5.00 -36.85 1.56
CA ARG A 41 -3.75 -36.83 2.34
C ARG A 41 -3.99 -36.14 3.67
N LYS A 42 -4.30 -36.99 4.67
CA LYS A 42 -4.04 -36.72 6.09
C LYS A 42 -2.53 -36.82 6.29
N PHE A 43 -1.93 -35.93 7.06
CA PHE A 43 -0.76 -36.29 7.86
C PHE A 43 -0.85 -35.69 9.25
N SER A 44 -0.55 -36.57 10.20
CA SER A 44 -0.79 -36.49 11.62
C SER A 44 0.32 -35.73 12.34
N THR A 45 -0.08 -35.14 13.46
CA THR A 45 0.73 -34.67 14.58
C THR A 45 1.71 -35.75 15.04
N THR A 46 2.96 -35.38 15.33
CA THR A 46 3.82 -36.16 16.23
C THR A 46 4.67 -35.20 17.07
N THR A 47 4.33 -35.16 18.34
CA THR A 47 5.12 -34.65 19.46
C THR A 47 6.39 -35.49 19.60
N THR A 48 7.56 -34.86 19.72
CA THR A 48 8.73 -35.48 20.35
C THR A 48 9.43 -34.46 21.21
N THR A 49 9.24 -34.65 22.51
CA THR A 49 10.05 -34.13 23.60
C THR A 49 11.45 -34.74 23.56
N ARG A 50 12.49 -33.91 23.66
CA ARG A 50 13.70 -34.24 24.41
C ARG A 50 14.48 -32.98 24.77
N CYS A 51 14.70 -32.83 26.08
CA CYS A 51 15.51 -31.81 26.72
C CYS A 51 16.98 -32.26 26.81
N SER A 52 17.84 -31.24 26.89
CA SER A 52 19.16 -31.19 27.55
C SER A 52 20.36 -31.84 26.85
N THR A 53 21.24 -30.98 26.33
CA THR A 53 22.66 -30.98 26.69
C THR A 53 23.17 -29.54 26.67
N SER A 54 23.60 -29.10 27.85
CA SER A 54 24.24 -27.82 28.15
C SER A 54 25.66 -27.79 27.57
N HIS A 55 25.93 -26.83 26.69
CA HIS A 55 27.27 -26.30 26.51
C HIS A 55 27.22 -24.79 26.72
N HIS A 56 27.71 -24.39 27.90
CA HIS A 56 28.10 -23.02 28.19
C HIS A 56 29.18 -22.63 27.18
N ASN A 57 28.85 -21.76 26.22
CA ASN A 57 29.86 -20.98 25.53
C ASN A 57 29.62 -19.52 25.90
N THR A 58 30.45 -19.05 26.82
CA THR A 58 30.54 -17.64 27.20
C THR A 58 31.19 -16.90 26.03
N GLN A 59 30.36 -16.32 25.16
CA GLN A 59 30.80 -15.30 24.22
C GLN A 59 29.99 -14.02 24.46
N ASN A 60 30.75 -12.94 24.55
CA ASN A 60 30.43 -11.57 24.95
C ASN A 60 29.05 -11.05 24.48
N PRO A 61 28.42 -10.13 25.23
CA PRO A 61 27.34 -9.31 24.70
C PRO A 61 27.95 -8.32 23.72
N GLU A 62 28.13 -8.73 22.47
CA GLU A 62 28.31 -7.78 21.38
C GLU A 62 27.05 -6.90 21.36
N SER A 63 27.25 -5.63 21.68
CA SER A 63 26.28 -4.57 21.49
C SER A 63 25.65 -4.72 20.11
N ASN A 64 24.39 -5.12 20.09
CA ASN A 64 23.58 -5.25 18.89
C ASN A 64 23.28 -3.83 18.36
N GLY A 65 24.31 -3.17 17.84
CA GLY A 65 24.22 -1.90 17.14
C GLY A 65 23.71 -2.20 15.74
N GLY A 66 22.39 -2.39 15.61
CA GLY A 66 21.72 -2.36 14.32
C GLY A 66 22.20 -1.13 13.56
N SER A 67 22.59 -1.32 12.29
CA SER A 67 22.91 -0.18 11.44
C SER A 67 21.67 0.69 11.38
N ILE A 68 21.77 1.96 11.77
CA ILE A 68 20.64 2.92 11.71
C ILE A 68 19.97 2.94 10.33
N VAL A 69 20.74 2.63 9.28
CA VAL A 69 20.26 2.47 7.91
C VAL A 69 19.44 1.19 7.74
N GLY A 70 19.91 0.06 8.29
CA GLY A 70 19.19 -1.20 8.31
C GLY A 70 17.85 -1.08 9.03
N ASP A 71 17.87 -0.50 10.24
CA ASP A 71 16.65 -0.29 11.04
C ASP A 71 15.65 0.61 10.32
N LEU A 72 16.13 1.65 9.61
CA LEU A 72 15.28 2.51 8.79
C LEU A 72 14.69 1.76 7.57
N LEU A 73 15.48 0.89 6.92
CA LEU A 73 15.00 0.09 5.80
C LEU A 73 13.95 -0.93 6.25
N ASP A 74 14.15 -1.56 7.40
CA ASP A 74 13.17 -2.47 7.99
C ASP A 74 11.92 -1.69 8.41
N TYR A 75 12.07 -0.53 9.04
CA TYR A 75 10.97 0.38 9.35
C TYR A 75 10.13 0.77 8.13
N LEU A 76 10.77 1.13 7.01
CA LEU A 76 10.08 1.46 5.75
C LEU A 76 9.36 0.25 5.14
N ASN A 77 9.81 -0.97 5.46
CA ASN A 77 9.26 -2.21 4.92
C ASN A 77 8.20 -2.87 5.81
N GLU A 78 8.21 -2.57 7.11
CA GLU A 78 7.35 -3.14 8.14
C GLU A 78 6.08 -2.32 8.44
N SER A 79 5.21 -2.87 9.28
CA SER A 79 4.01 -2.20 9.75
C SER A 79 4.27 -1.51 11.09
N TRP A 80 4.20 -0.18 11.11
CA TRP A 80 4.30 0.66 12.31
C TRP A 80 3.38 0.23 13.47
N THR A 81 2.19 -0.30 13.17
CA THR A 81 1.28 -0.79 14.21
C THR A 81 1.87 -1.96 14.98
N GLN A 82 2.59 -2.87 14.31
CA GLN A 82 3.23 -4.02 14.97
C GLN A 82 4.37 -3.57 15.88
N GLN A 83 5.14 -2.57 15.46
CA GLN A 83 6.23 -2.01 16.27
C GLN A 83 5.71 -1.31 17.52
N LEU A 84 4.62 -0.53 17.41
CA LEU A 84 3.99 0.09 18.58
C LEU A 84 3.42 -0.94 19.56
N LEU A 85 2.76 -1.98 19.05
CA LEU A 85 2.27 -3.09 19.89
C LEU A 85 3.43 -3.79 20.61
N ALA A 86 4.53 -4.07 19.90
CA ALA A 86 5.73 -4.66 20.50
C ALA A 86 6.38 -3.75 21.56
N ALA A 87 6.27 -2.43 21.40
CA ALA A 87 6.74 -1.43 22.36
C ALA A 87 5.77 -1.20 23.56
N GLY A 88 4.71 -2.00 23.67
CA GLY A 88 3.75 -1.95 24.77
C GLY A 88 2.69 -0.85 24.65
N PHE A 89 2.44 -0.32 23.45
CA PHE A 89 1.34 0.61 23.23
C PHE A 89 0.00 -0.14 23.07
N HIS A 90 -1.06 0.43 23.64
CA HIS A 90 -2.41 -0.08 23.51
C HIS A 90 -3.15 0.60 22.35
N LEU A 91 -3.74 -0.21 21.46
CA LEU A 91 -4.57 0.29 20.36
C LEU A 91 -5.91 0.79 20.90
N LEU A 92 -6.25 2.03 20.58
CA LEU A 92 -7.54 2.66 20.86
C LEU A 92 -8.41 2.70 19.60
N SER A 93 -9.72 2.57 19.80
CA SER A 93 -10.71 2.87 18.76
C SER A 93 -11.24 4.29 18.93
N GLU A 94 -11.28 5.07 17.84
CA GLU A 94 -11.83 6.44 17.89
C GLU A 94 -13.34 6.50 18.16
N THR A 95 -14.03 5.37 18.09
CA THR A 95 -15.48 5.27 18.35
C THR A 95 -15.82 5.01 19.82
N ASP A 96 -14.83 4.63 20.62
CA ASP A 96 -15.04 4.15 21.98
C ASP A 96 -14.68 5.25 22.98
N GLU A 97 -15.28 5.21 24.17
CA GLU A 97 -14.81 6.04 25.29
C GLU A 97 -13.44 5.57 25.77
N TRP A 98 -12.53 6.50 26.03
CA TRP A 98 -11.16 6.17 26.39
C TRP A 98 -10.94 6.29 27.90
N ASP A 99 -10.57 5.18 28.54
CA ASP A 99 -10.04 5.19 29.90
C ASP A 99 -8.51 5.26 29.88
N LEU A 100 -7.98 6.49 29.96
CA LEU A 100 -6.56 6.78 29.89
C LEU A 100 -5.93 6.87 31.28
N LYS A 101 -4.80 6.20 31.50
CA LYS A 101 -4.10 6.19 32.80
C LYS A 101 -2.73 6.86 32.72
N PRO A 102 -2.31 7.59 33.77
CA PRO A 102 -0.90 7.98 33.94
C PRO A 102 0.04 6.78 33.83
N GLY A 103 1.17 6.95 33.14
CA GLY A 103 2.09 5.85 32.80
C GLY A 103 1.68 5.03 31.57
N GLY A 104 0.45 5.19 31.07
CA GLY A 104 -0.07 4.45 29.93
C GLY A 104 0.49 4.92 28.57
N ARG A 105 0.52 4.01 27.60
CA ARG A 105 0.95 4.25 26.22
C ARG A 105 -0.13 3.82 25.26
N TYR A 106 -0.53 4.70 24.36
CA TYR A 106 -1.70 4.50 23.53
C TYR A 106 -1.47 4.98 22.11
N PHE A 107 -2.16 4.36 21.16
CA PHE A 107 -2.18 4.84 19.79
C PHE A 107 -3.51 4.55 19.12
N PHE A 108 -3.86 5.35 18.13
CA PHE A 108 -5.00 5.08 17.26
C PHE A 108 -4.64 5.42 15.81
N THR A 109 -5.47 4.93 14.89
CA THR A 109 -5.29 5.16 13.46
C THR A 109 -6.53 5.80 12.89
N ARG A 110 -6.36 6.81 12.03
CA ARG A 110 -7.45 7.40 11.27
C ARG A 110 -7.28 7.08 9.79
N ASN A 111 -8.31 6.50 9.19
CA ASN A 111 -8.32 6.05 7.80
C ASN A 111 -7.17 5.08 7.43
N MET A 112 -6.53 4.41 8.40
CA MET A 112 -5.34 3.57 8.23
C MET A 112 -4.15 4.27 7.53
N SER A 113 -4.17 5.61 7.44
CA SER A 113 -3.13 6.42 6.80
C SER A 113 -2.52 7.46 7.73
N CYS A 114 -3.23 7.80 8.81
CA CYS A 114 -2.75 8.65 9.89
C CYS A 114 -2.58 7.80 11.15
N LEU A 115 -1.47 8.00 11.85
CA LEU A 115 -1.13 7.39 13.12
C LEU A 115 -0.97 8.51 14.14
N VAL A 116 -1.61 8.34 15.30
CA VAL A 116 -1.32 9.15 16.49
C VAL A 116 -0.92 8.19 17.59
N ALA A 117 0.29 8.35 18.12
CA ALA A 117 0.79 7.60 19.26
C ALA A 117 1.21 8.58 20.35
N PHE A 118 0.87 8.28 21.60
CA PHE A 118 1.19 9.13 22.74
C PHE A 118 1.43 8.29 24.00
N ALA A 119 2.28 8.82 24.88
CA ALA A 119 2.57 8.24 26.18
C ALA A 119 2.22 9.28 27.26
N ILE A 120 1.52 8.83 28.30
CA ILE A 120 1.09 9.68 29.40
C ILE A 120 2.13 9.54 30.51
N GLY A 121 2.74 10.64 30.94
CA GLY A 121 3.71 10.62 32.04
C GLY A 121 3.06 10.18 33.35
N GLU A 122 3.81 9.48 34.21
CA GLU A 122 3.30 9.01 35.51
C GLU A 122 2.83 10.15 36.42
N LYS A 123 3.44 11.33 36.30
CA LYS A 123 3.10 12.55 37.06
C LYS A 123 2.17 13.49 36.30
N TYR A 124 1.54 13.02 35.23
CA TYR A 124 0.64 13.85 34.45
C TYR A 124 -0.62 14.20 35.26
N GLY A 125 -0.93 15.50 35.31
CA GLY A 125 -2.16 16.04 35.89
C GLY A 125 -2.95 16.84 34.85
N ILE A 126 -4.25 17.03 35.09
CA ILE A 126 -5.11 17.86 34.25
C ILE A 126 -4.55 19.29 34.22
N GLY A 127 -4.33 19.82 33.01
CA GLY A 127 -3.75 21.15 32.79
C GLY A 127 -2.25 21.14 32.46
N ASN A 128 -1.57 20.00 32.57
CA ASN A 128 -0.19 19.87 32.08
C ASN A 128 -0.12 19.97 30.54
N GLY A 129 1.04 20.38 30.03
CA GLY A 129 1.28 20.53 28.59
C GLY A 129 1.61 19.22 27.86
N PHE A 130 1.87 19.34 26.56
CA PHE A 130 2.22 18.24 25.67
C PHE A 130 3.56 18.49 24.97
N HIS A 131 4.35 17.44 24.79
CA HIS A 131 5.46 17.42 23.84
C HIS A 131 4.99 16.70 22.58
N ALA A 132 4.89 17.42 21.47
CA ALA A 132 4.36 16.91 20.22
C ALA A 132 5.42 16.94 19.11
N ILE A 133 5.53 15.83 18.39
CA ILE A 133 6.31 15.72 17.16
C ILE A 133 5.31 15.35 16.06
N ALA A 134 5.35 16.08 14.96
CA ALA A 134 4.49 15.84 13.81
C ALA A 134 5.33 15.57 12.56
N ALA A 135 4.92 14.55 11.81
CA ALA A 135 5.43 14.20 10.50
C ALA A 135 4.26 13.77 9.61
N HIS A 136 4.52 13.58 8.32
CA HIS A 136 3.53 13.06 7.38
C HIS A 136 3.97 11.70 6.83
N THR A 137 3.00 10.84 6.53
CA THR A 137 3.21 9.43 6.16
C THR A 137 3.17 9.18 4.66
N ASP A 138 2.87 10.21 3.88
CA ASP A 138 2.74 10.14 2.44
C ASP A 138 4.00 10.64 1.73
N SER A 139 4.14 10.24 0.47
CA SER A 139 5.23 10.69 -0.39
C SER A 139 4.72 10.85 -1.81
N PRO A 140 5.32 11.74 -2.63
CA PRO A 140 4.93 11.88 -4.02
C PRO A 140 5.00 10.53 -4.76
N CYS A 141 3.92 10.16 -5.43
CA CYS A 141 3.82 8.86 -6.09
C CYS A 141 2.84 8.84 -7.25
N LEU A 142 2.84 7.75 -8.02
CA LEU A 142 1.85 7.46 -9.05
C LEU A 142 0.73 6.61 -8.44
N LYS A 143 -0.49 7.15 -8.39
CA LYS A 143 -1.68 6.44 -7.92
C LYS A 143 -2.49 5.90 -9.09
N LEU A 144 -3.14 4.75 -8.91
CA LEU A 144 -4.08 4.24 -9.90
C LEU A 144 -5.29 5.17 -10.04
N LYS A 145 -5.69 5.47 -11.27
CA LYS A 145 -6.98 6.13 -11.52
C LYS A 145 -8.13 5.16 -11.21
N PRO A 146 -9.33 5.65 -10.81
CA PRO A 146 -10.50 4.79 -10.60
C PRO A 146 -10.83 3.91 -11.81
N LYS A 147 -10.68 4.45 -13.02
CA LYS A 147 -10.67 3.69 -14.29
C LYS A 147 -9.24 3.55 -14.79
N SER A 148 -8.55 2.51 -14.33
CA SER A 148 -7.12 2.30 -14.58
C SER A 148 -6.83 1.48 -15.83
N ALA A 149 -7.66 0.49 -16.16
CA ALA A 149 -7.40 -0.39 -17.31
C ALA A 149 -7.52 0.35 -18.64
N SER A 150 -6.52 0.21 -19.50
CA SER A 150 -6.54 0.68 -20.88
C SER A 150 -5.66 -0.21 -21.77
N SER A 151 -5.74 -0.02 -23.09
CA SER A 151 -4.91 -0.74 -24.05
C SER A 151 -4.47 0.19 -25.17
N LYS A 152 -3.21 0.13 -25.58
CA LYS A 152 -2.68 0.94 -26.68
C LYS A 152 -1.55 0.20 -27.38
N SER A 153 -1.56 0.19 -28.71
CA SER A 153 -0.51 -0.44 -29.54
C SER A 153 -0.19 -1.89 -29.13
N SER A 154 -1.23 -2.69 -28.85
CA SER A 154 -1.13 -4.08 -28.37
C SER A 154 -0.50 -4.27 -26.97
N TYR A 155 -0.29 -3.19 -26.21
CA TYR A 155 0.09 -3.25 -24.80
C TYR A 155 -1.12 -3.05 -23.88
N LEU A 156 -1.15 -3.81 -22.79
CA LEU A 156 -2.02 -3.53 -21.65
C LEU A 156 -1.42 -2.39 -20.85
N MET A 157 -2.22 -1.37 -20.62
CA MET A 157 -1.81 -0.12 -20.01
C MET A 157 -2.57 0.08 -18.70
N VAL A 158 -1.91 0.77 -17.77
CA VAL A 158 -2.48 1.13 -16.47
C VAL A 158 -2.40 2.64 -16.30
N ASN A 159 -3.57 3.28 -16.35
CA ASN A 159 -3.69 4.72 -16.19
C ASN A 159 -3.45 5.12 -14.73
N VAL A 160 -2.49 6.02 -14.54
CA VAL A 160 -2.12 6.58 -13.24
C VAL A 160 -2.41 8.08 -13.15
N GLN A 161 -2.45 8.60 -11.94
CA GLN A 161 -2.50 10.01 -11.60
C GLN A 161 -1.33 10.36 -10.69
N THR A 162 -0.78 11.55 -10.87
CA THR A 162 0.27 12.08 -9.99
C THR A 162 -0.30 12.47 -8.64
N TYR A 163 0.43 12.15 -7.58
CA TYR A 163 0.13 12.57 -6.22
C TYR A 163 1.34 13.35 -5.67
N GLY A 164 1.13 14.59 -5.22
CA GLY A 164 2.20 15.47 -4.76
C GLY A 164 3.05 16.07 -5.88
N GLY A 165 4.16 16.72 -5.52
CA GLY A 165 5.11 17.36 -6.44
C GLY A 165 6.33 16.49 -6.74
N GLY A 166 6.12 15.31 -7.31
CA GLY A 166 7.19 14.35 -7.57
C GLY A 166 8.10 14.75 -8.74
N LEU A 167 9.36 14.30 -8.68
CA LEU A 167 10.31 14.43 -9.79
C LEU A 167 10.04 13.35 -10.85
N TRP A 168 8.99 13.53 -11.67
CA TRP A 168 8.38 12.44 -12.44
C TRP A 168 9.30 11.71 -13.41
N HIS A 169 10.33 12.37 -13.95
CA HIS A 169 11.27 11.71 -14.85
C HIS A 169 12.06 10.58 -14.18
N THR A 170 12.23 10.59 -12.85
CA THR A 170 12.95 9.53 -12.12
C THR A 170 12.18 8.21 -12.01
N TRP A 171 10.88 8.25 -12.29
CA TRP A 171 9.98 7.08 -12.31
C TRP A 171 10.03 6.31 -13.63
N PHE A 172 10.57 6.92 -14.69
CA PHE A 172 10.77 6.25 -15.95
C PHE A 172 11.85 5.19 -15.84
N ASP A 173 11.70 4.12 -16.62
CA ASP A 173 12.63 3.00 -16.69
C ASP A 173 12.95 2.30 -15.35
N ARG A 174 12.04 2.45 -14.38
CA ARG A 174 12.06 1.70 -13.12
C ARG A 174 11.19 0.45 -13.22
N ASP A 175 11.61 -0.58 -12.51
CA ASP A 175 10.81 -1.76 -12.26
C ASP A 175 9.82 -1.46 -11.14
N LEU A 176 8.58 -1.15 -11.52
CA LEU A 176 7.55 -0.71 -10.61
C LEU A 176 6.65 -1.87 -10.20
N SER A 177 6.12 -1.78 -8.98
CA SER A 177 5.07 -2.67 -8.49
C SER A 177 3.91 -1.88 -7.89
N VAL A 178 2.90 -2.57 -7.39
CA VAL A 178 1.68 -1.98 -6.83
C VAL A 178 1.55 -2.36 -5.36
N ALA A 179 1.28 -1.35 -4.54
CA ALA A 179 0.90 -1.50 -3.15
C ALA A 179 -0.24 -0.55 -2.81
N GLY A 180 -1.06 -0.89 -1.82
CA GLY A 180 -2.15 -0.05 -1.37
C GLY A 180 -3.19 -0.81 -0.56
N ARG A 181 -4.40 -0.25 -0.54
CA ARG A 181 -5.55 -0.77 0.19
C ARG A 181 -6.68 -1.09 -0.78
N VAL A 182 -7.28 -2.26 -0.62
CA VAL A 182 -8.52 -2.64 -1.30
C VAL A 182 -9.65 -2.77 -0.29
N ILE A 183 -10.86 -2.43 -0.73
CA ILE A 183 -12.09 -2.66 0.03
C ILE A 183 -12.75 -3.89 -0.60
N VAL A 184 -12.94 -4.93 0.20
CA VAL A 184 -13.56 -6.18 -0.24
C VAL A 184 -14.88 -6.38 0.48
N ARG A 185 -15.86 -6.94 -0.23
CA ARG A 185 -17.13 -7.35 0.34
C ARG A 185 -17.01 -8.76 0.90
N GLY A 186 -17.36 -8.94 2.18
CA GLY A 186 -17.45 -10.24 2.84
C GLY A 186 -18.74 -10.99 2.49
N ASN A 187 -18.77 -12.29 2.79
CA ASN A 187 -19.91 -13.17 2.49
C ASN A 187 -21.21 -12.74 3.19
N ASN A 188 -21.09 -12.09 4.35
CA ASN A 188 -22.19 -11.53 5.13
C ASN A 188 -22.60 -10.12 4.68
N GLY A 189 -22.05 -9.61 3.57
CA GLY A 189 -22.33 -8.27 3.06
C GLY A 189 -21.54 -7.15 3.72
N SER A 190 -20.71 -7.42 4.73
CA SER A 190 -19.84 -6.40 5.34
C SER A 190 -18.71 -5.98 4.40
N PHE A 191 -18.15 -4.79 4.63
CA PHE A 191 -16.96 -4.32 3.91
C PHE A 191 -15.74 -4.41 4.82
N GLN A 192 -14.62 -4.88 4.26
CA GLN A 192 -13.35 -5.01 4.97
C GLN A 192 -12.23 -4.36 4.17
N HIS A 193 -11.32 -3.70 4.88
CA HIS A 193 -10.09 -3.16 4.32
C HIS A 193 -8.99 -4.24 4.33
N LYS A 194 -8.32 -4.44 3.19
CA LYS A 194 -7.14 -5.31 3.11
C LYS A 194 -5.97 -4.57 2.48
N LEU A 195 -4.80 -4.71 3.07
CA LEU A 195 -3.55 -4.22 2.50
C LEU A 195 -3.04 -5.22 1.45
N VAL A 196 -2.53 -4.69 0.35
CA VAL A 196 -1.97 -5.45 -0.76
C VAL A 196 -0.60 -4.87 -1.09
N LYS A 197 0.40 -5.74 -1.21
CA LYS A 197 1.73 -5.42 -1.72
C LYS A 197 2.15 -6.55 -2.65
N VAL A 198 2.32 -6.25 -3.94
CA VAL A 198 2.90 -7.22 -4.87
C VAL A 198 4.42 -7.13 -4.77
N LYS A 199 5.09 -8.23 -4.44
CA LYS A 199 6.54 -8.25 -4.19
C LYS A 199 7.39 -8.43 -5.45
N LYS A 200 6.77 -8.48 -6.62
CA LYS A 200 7.45 -8.60 -7.92
C LYS A 200 7.18 -7.39 -8.80
N PRO A 201 8.10 -7.00 -9.70
CA PRO A 201 7.84 -5.93 -10.64
C PRO A 201 6.74 -6.34 -11.64
N LEU A 202 5.80 -5.43 -11.88
CA LEU A 202 4.63 -5.64 -12.74
C LEU A 202 4.46 -4.52 -13.78
N LEU A 203 4.97 -3.33 -13.50
CA LEU A 203 4.71 -2.12 -14.26
C LEU A 203 6.02 -1.46 -14.67
N ARG A 204 6.00 -0.79 -15.81
CA ARG A 204 7.12 0.01 -16.28
C ARG A 204 6.62 1.21 -17.07
N ILE A 205 7.32 2.32 -16.93
CA ILE A 205 7.08 3.54 -17.71
C ILE A 205 8.29 3.72 -18.61
N PRO A 206 8.25 3.24 -19.87
CA PRO A 206 9.41 3.28 -20.74
C PRO A 206 9.70 4.70 -21.22
N THR A 207 10.98 5.08 -21.27
CA THR A 207 11.39 6.28 -22.00
C THR A 207 11.25 6.10 -23.51
N LEU A 208 11.09 7.21 -24.22
CA LEU A 208 11.22 7.22 -25.67
C LEU A 208 12.70 7.06 -26.05
N ALA A 209 12.99 6.23 -27.04
CA ALA A 209 14.35 6.06 -27.53
C ALA A 209 14.97 7.40 -27.97
N ILE A 210 16.23 7.65 -27.60
CA ILE A 210 16.94 8.91 -27.86
C ILE A 210 16.96 9.30 -29.35
N HIS A 211 17.02 8.32 -30.26
CA HIS A 211 16.99 8.53 -31.71
C HIS A 211 15.70 9.19 -32.20
N LEU A 212 14.61 9.04 -31.44
CA LEU A 212 13.30 9.62 -31.74
C LEU A 212 13.06 10.94 -30.98
N ASP A 213 13.92 11.29 -30.02
CA ASP A 213 13.82 12.50 -29.20
C ASP A 213 14.72 13.62 -29.73
N ARG A 214 14.20 14.36 -30.71
CA ARG A 214 14.92 15.46 -31.39
C ARG A 214 15.07 16.72 -30.53
N LEU A 215 14.25 16.90 -29.48
CA LEU A 215 14.20 18.12 -28.68
C LEU A 215 15.15 18.06 -27.47
N THR A 216 15.29 16.89 -26.83
CA THR A 216 16.26 16.73 -25.73
C THR A 216 17.69 16.84 -26.25
N LEU A 217 17.96 16.31 -27.44
CA LEU A 217 19.26 16.43 -28.10
C LEU A 217 19.65 17.90 -28.35
N SER A 218 18.73 18.74 -28.85
CA SER A 218 19.04 20.14 -29.15
C SER A 218 19.32 20.98 -27.90
N HIS A 219 18.64 20.70 -26.78
CA HIS A 219 18.86 21.39 -25.51
C HIS A 219 20.20 21.00 -24.85
N TYR A 220 20.58 19.71 -24.90
CA TYR A 220 21.91 19.25 -24.48
C TYR A 220 23.04 19.88 -25.32
N LEU A 221 22.85 19.96 -26.64
CA LEU A 221 23.84 20.58 -27.53
C LEU A 221 23.99 22.09 -27.26
N GLN A 222 22.90 22.82 -27.03
CA GLN A 222 22.95 24.25 -26.69
C GLN A 222 23.64 24.53 -25.35
N GLN A 223 23.40 23.70 -24.32
CA GLN A 223 24.09 23.85 -23.03
C GLN A 223 25.59 23.57 -23.14
N ASN A 224 25.98 22.60 -23.98
CA ASN A 224 27.39 22.29 -24.24
C ASN A 224 28.08 23.31 -25.17
N GLN A 225 27.32 24.11 -25.92
CA GLN A 225 27.84 25.24 -26.70
C GLN A 225 27.99 26.50 -25.84
N LYS A 226 27.08 26.76 -24.89
CA LYS A 226 27.18 27.90 -23.95
C LYS A 226 28.26 27.74 -22.88
N LYS A 227 28.84 26.55 -22.71
CA LYS A 227 29.89 26.25 -21.72
C LYS A 227 31.30 26.13 -22.30
N ARG A 228 31.50 26.44 -23.59
CA ARG A 228 32.85 26.59 -24.15
C ARG A 228 33.29 28.05 -23.98
N PRO A 229 34.47 28.33 -23.39
CA PRO A 229 35.00 29.68 -23.26
C PRO A 229 35.25 30.33 -24.62
#